data_AF-W7SZB6-F1
#
_entry.id   AF-W7SZB6-F1
#
_cell.length_a   1.000
_cell.length_b   1.000
_cell.length_c   1.000
_cell.angle_alpha   90.00
_cell.angle_beta   90.00
_cell.angle_gamma   90.00
#
_symmetry.space_group_name_H-M   'P 1'
#
loop_
_entity.id
_entity.type
_entity.pdbx_description
1 polymer ?
#
loop_
_entity_poly.entity_id
_entity_poly.type
_entity_poly.pdbx_seq_one_letter_code
_entity_poly.pdbx_strand_id
1 'polypeptide(L)'
;MNTRNLATNLQYIGLPATTVVVGGLADDHHCILRTEDDQWEVFFYERGEKRHRVVVATEDIACTYIFGLLAQSQVLSERLVLAN
;
A
#
# COMPACT_ATOMS: atom_id res chain seq x y z
N MET A 1 -3.70 4.98 -10.34
CA MET A 1 -4.17 3.74 -9.70
C MET A 1 -5.32 4.05 -8.74
N ASN A 2 -6.06 3.06 -8.22
CA ASN A 2 -7.05 3.26 -7.15
C ASN A 2 -7.14 2.01 -6.26
N THR A 3 -7.92 2.06 -5.19
CA THR A 3 -8.01 0.95 -4.23
C THR A 3 -8.59 -0.32 -4.85
N ARG A 4 -9.46 -0.19 -5.87
CA ARG A 4 -10.06 -1.34 -6.58
C ARG A 4 -9.03 -2.13 -7.39
N ASN A 5 -8.18 -1.47 -8.15
CA ASN A 5 -7.17 -2.16 -8.97
C ASN A 5 -5.86 -2.44 -8.22
N LEU A 6 -5.63 -1.80 -7.06
CA LEU A 6 -4.49 -2.10 -6.19
C LEU A 6 -4.44 -3.58 -5.80
N ALA A 7 -5.57 -4.16 -5.38
CA ALA A 7 -5.64 -5.56 -4.95
C ALA A 7 -5.19 -6.54 -6.05
N THR A 8 -5.66 -6.33 -7.28
CA THR A 8 -5.24 -7.15 -8.43
C THR A 8 -3.77 -6.91 -8.79
N ASN A 9 -3.30 -5.67 -8.74
CA ASN A 9 -1.91 -5.34 -9.07
C ASN A 9 -0.92 -5.94 -8.07
N LEU A 10 -1.27 -6.01 -6.77
CA LEU A 10 -0.46 -6.70 -5.76
C LEU A 10 -0.26 -8.17 -6.10
N GLN A 11 -1.29 -8.85 -6.61
CA GLN A 11 -1.19 -10.25 -7.02
C GLN A 11 -0.22 -10.44 -8.19
N TYR A 12 -0.18 -9.51 -9.15
CA TYR A 12 0.77 -9.56 -10.26
C TYR A 12 2.23 -9.42 -9.82
N ILE A 13 2.50 -8.81 -8.66
CA ILE A 13 3.85 -8.72 -8.08
C ILE A 13 4.09 -9.76 -6.98
N GLY A 14 3.27 -10.81 -6.91
CA GLY A 14 3.46 -11.93 -5.98
C GLY A 14 3.04 -11.67 -4.54
N LEU A 15 2.27 -10.61 -4.28
CA LEU A 15 1.76 -10.26 -2.95
C LEU A 15 0.26 -10.58 -2.81
N PRO A 16 -0.19 -11.07 -1.64
CA PRO A 16 -1.61 -11.25 -1.40
C PRO A 16 -2.33 -9.89 -1.39
N ALA A 17 -3.59 -9.86 -1.85
CA ALA A 17 -4.41 -8.65 -1.83
C ALA A 17 -4.60 -8.06 -0.42
N THR A 18 -4.44 -8.90 0.62
CA THR A 18 -4.52 -8.51 2.03
C THR A 18 -3.27 -7.80 2.55
N THR A 19 -2.19 -7.69 1.76
CA THR A 19 -0.95 -7.00 2.16
C THR A 19 -1.20 -5.53 2.53
N VAL A 20 -2.22 -4.92 1.91
CA VAL A 20 -2.61 -3.53 2.16
C VAL A 20 -4.05 -3.50 2.67
N VAL A 21 -4.24 -2.86 3.83
CA VAL A 21 -5.56 -2.59 4.39
C VAL A 21 -6.05 -1.24 3.91
N VAL A 22 -7.24 -1.19 3.32
CA VAL A 22 -7.87 0.04 2.83
C VAL A 22 -9.06 0.39 3.73
N GLY A 23 -9.10 1.63 4.23
CA GLY A 23 -10.21 2.12 5.06
C GLY A 23 -10.24 1.58 6.49
N GLY A 24 -9.18 0.89 6.93
CA GLY A 24 -9.07 0.36 8.28
C GLY A 24 -7.62 0.32 8.78
N LEU A 25 -7.46 -0.23 9.98
CA LEU A 25 -6.17 -0.47 10.63
C LEU A 25 -6.03 -1.96 10.91
N ALA A 26 -4.87 -2.52 10.61
CA ALA A 26 -4.47 -3.85 11.09
C ALA A 26 -3.01 -3.80 11.50
N ASP A 27 -2.69 -4.46 12.62
CA ASP A 27 -1.31 -4.53 13.12
C ASP A 27 -0.42 -5.30 12.14
N ASP A 28 0.83 -4.88 12.00
CA ASP A 28 1.81 -5.40 11.03
C ASP A 28 1.38 -5.30 9.56
N HIS A 29 0.59 -4.28 9.20
CA HIS A 29 0.13 -4.06 7.82
C HIS A 29 0.39 -2.64 7.31
N HIS A 30 0.58 -2.54 5.99
CA HIS A 30 0.43 -1.28 5.30
C HIS A 30 -1.04 -0.88 5.24
N CYS A 31 -1.35 0.35 5.59
CA CYS A 31 -2.70 0.87 5.64
C CYS A 31 -2.84 2.11 4.75
N ILE A 32 -4.00 2.23 4.10
CA ILE A 32 -4.44 3.43 3.39
C ILE A 32 -5.73 3.93 4.04
N LEU A 33 -5.77 5.19 4.47
CA LEU A 33 -6.96 5.82 5.04
C LEU A 33 -7.25 7.15 4.37
N ARG A 34 -8.53 7.41 4.07
CA ARG A 34 -9.01 8.75 3.74
C ARG A 34 -9.18 9.55 5.04
N THR A 35 -8.67 10.77 5.09
CA THR A 35 -8.79 11.67 6.23
C THR A 35 -10.09 12.48 6.17
N GLU A 36 -10.39 13.20 7.25
CA GLU A 36 -11.54 14.12 7.31
C GLU A 36 -11.40 15.29 6.32
N ASP A 37 -10.16 15.71 6.04
CA ASP A 37 -9.83 16.79 5.09
C ASP A 37 -9.78 16.34 3.62
N ASP A 38 -10.36 15.18 3.29
CA ASP A 38 -10.33 14.58 1.94
C ASP A 38 -8.92 14.32 1.39
N GLN A 39 -7.95 14.10 2.28
CA GLN A 39 -6.61 13.64 1.92
C GLN A 39 -6.48 12.14 2.16
N TRP A 40 -5.35 11.58 1.75
CA TRP A 40 -5.07 10.15 1.86
C TRP A 40 -3.79 9.93 2.64
N GLU A 41 -3.87 9.13 3.70
CA GLU A 41 -2.73 8.68 4.47
C GLU A 41 -2.30 7.29 4.04
N VAL A 42 -0.98 7.09 3.92
CA VAL A 42 -0.34 5.78 3.75
C VAL A 42 0.70 5.60 4.85
N PHE A 43 0.66 4.47 5.54
CA PHE A 43 1.59 4.17 6.64
C PHE A 43 1.69 2.66 6.88
N PHE A 44 2.72 2.23 7.62
CA PHE A 44 2.75 0.89 8.23
C PHE A 44 2.22 1.02 9.66
N TYR A 45 1.23 0.21 10.02
CA TYR A 45 0.65 0.23 11.36
C TYR A 45 1.27 -0.88 12.20
N GLU A 46 1.90 -0.49 13.31
CA GLU A 46 2.60 -1.42 14.20
C GLU A 46 2.44 -0.93 15.64
N ARG A 47 1.91 -1.81 16.51
CA ARG A 47 1.79 -1.60 17.96
C ARG A 47 1.10 -0.30 18.35
N GLY A 48 0.06 0.06 17.61
CA GLY A 48 -0.71 1.27 17.85
C GLY A 48 -0.17 2.53 17.18
N GLU A 49 0.98 2.46 16.50
CA GLU A 49 1.64 3.61 15.87
C GLU A 49 1.55 3.58 14.35
N LYS A 50 1.41 4.77 13.74
CA LYS A 50 1.53 4.96 12.28
C LYS A 50 3.00 5.25 11.93
N ARG A 51 3.73 4.24 11.45
CA ARG A 51 5.14 4.34 11.06
C ARG A 51 5.25 4.74 9.58
N HIS A 52 6.28 5.53 9.25
CA HIS A 52 6.56 6.01 7.88
C HIS A 52 5.36 6.68 7.20
N ARG A 53 4.56 7.43 7.98
CA ARG A 53 3.33 8.06 7.50
C ARG A 53 3.61 9.12 6.43
N VAL A 54 2.87 9.02 5.33
CA VAL A 54 2.83 10.01 4.24
C VAL A 54 1.38 10.43 4.03
N VAL A 55 1.16 11.73 3.80
CA VAL A 55 -0.15 12.30 3.45
C VAL A 55 -0.10 12.85 2.04
N VAL A 56 -1.06 12.48 1.21
CA VAL A 56 -1.14 12.89 -0.20
C VAL A 56 -2.55 13.33 -0.57
N ALA A 57 -2.67 14.10 -1.65
CA ALA A 57 -3.92 14.76 -2.01
C ALA A 57 -4.98 13.83 -2.61
N THR A 58 -4.60 12.69 -3.19
CA THR A 58 -5.54 11.86 -3.95
C THR A 58 -5.33 10.36 -3.70
N GLU A 59 -6.40 9.59 -3.88
CA GLU A 59 -6.39 8.12 -3.84
C GLU A 59 -5.35 7.55 -4.82
N ASP A 60 -5.25 8.18 -5.99
CA ASP A 60 -4.35 7.77 -7.06
C ASP A 60 -2.88 7.80 -6.63
N ILE A 61 -2.47 8.91 -6.01
CA ILE A 61 -1.10 9.06 -5.50
C ILE A 61 -0.87 8.08 -4.36
N ALA A 62 -1.83 7.90 -3.45
CA ALA A 62 -1.70 6.99 -2.31
C ALA A 62 -1.49 5.55 -2.77
N CYS A 63 -2.32 5.07 -3.71
CA CYS A 63 -2.22 3.73 -4.26
C CYS A 63 -0.90 3.55 -5.04
N THR A 64 -0.53 4.52 -5.88
CA THR A 64 0.72 4.49 -6.66
C THR A 64 1.95 4.44 -5.76
N TYR A 65 1.95 5.24 -4.69
CA TYR A 65 3.00 5.26 -3.71
C TYR A 65 3.19 3.89 -3.02
N ILE A 66 2.13 3.31 -2.46
CA ILE A 66 2.27 2.05 -1.71
C ILE A 66 2.61 0.88 -2.63
N PHE A 67 2.04 0.82 -3.83
CA PHE A 67 2.38 -0.21 -4.79
C PHE A 67 3.84 -0.11 -5.22
N GLY A 68 4.35 1.10 -5.47
CA GLY A 68 5.75 1.32 -5.78
C GLY A 68 6.68 0.86 -4.66
N LEU A 69 6.34 1.17 -3.40
CA LEU A 69 7.09 0.72 -2.23
C LEU A 69 7.13 -0.81 -2.12
N LEU A 70 5.99 -1.46 -2.31
CA LEU A 70 5.87 -2.92 -2.23
C LEU A 70 6.55 -3.63 -3.40
N ALA A 71 6.41 -3.11 -4.62
CA ALA A 71 7.13 -3.59 -5.80
C ALA A 71 8.64 -3.47 -5.60
N GLN A 72 9.12 -2.33 -5.09
CA GLN A 72 10.53 -2.14 -4.74
C GLN A 72 10.98 -3.18 -3.70
N SER A 73 10.18 -3.44 -2.66
CA SER A 73 10.49 -4.49 -1.67
C SER A 73 10.58 -5.89 -2.29
N GLN A 74 9.70 -6.23 -3.24
CA GLN A 74 9.77 -7.49 -3.97
C GLN A 74 11.04 -7.59 -4.82
N VAL A 75 11.46 -6.50 -5.49
CA VAL A 75 12.73 -6.43 -6.24
C VAL A 75 13.92 -6.63 -5.31
N LEU A 76 13.98 -5.88 -4.20
CA LEU A 76 15.08 -5.97 -3.23
C LEU A 76 15.15 -7.33 -2.53
N SER A 77 14.04 -8.05 -2.46
CA SER A 77 13.97 -9.41 -1.93
C SER A 77 14.21 -10.49 -3.00
N GLU A 78 14.53 -10.12 -4.24
CA GLU A 78 14.67 -11.03 -5.39
C GLU A 78 13.41 -11.89 -5.67
N ARG A 79 12.23 -11.40 -5.25
CA ARG A 79 10.94 -12.08 -5.40
C ARG A 79 10.12 -11.59 -6.60
N LEU A 80 10.40 -10.38 -7.10
CA LEU A 80 9.76 -9.91 -8.32
C LEU A 80 10.46 -10.49 -9.55
N VAL A 81 9.81 -11.41 -10.26
CA VAL A 81 10.26 -11.95 -11.54
C VAL A 81 9.28 -11.49 -12.63
N LEU A 82 9.78 -10.78 -13.64
CA LEU A 82 8.95 -10.42 -14.79
C LEU A 82 8.66 -11.69 -15.60
N ALA A 83 7.39 -11.97 -15.86
CA ALA A 83 7.01 -13.02 -16.79
C ALA A 83 7.50 -12.61 -18.19
N ASN A 84 8.30 -13.49 -18.81
CA ASN A 84 8.73 -13.36 -20.21
C ASN A 84 7.57 -13.62 -21.17
#